data_AF-A0A7S2NKW7-F1
#
_entry.id   AF-A0A7S2NKW7-F1
#
_cell.length_a   1.000
_cell.length_b   1.000
_cell.length_c   1.000
_cell.angle_alpha   90.00
_cell.angle_beta   90.00
_cell.angle_gamma   90.00
#
_symmetry.space_group_name_H-M   'P 1'
#
loop_
_entity.id
_entity.type
_entity.pdbx_description
1 polymer ?
#
loop_
_entity_poly.entity_id
_entity_poly.type
_entity_poly.pdbx_seq_one_letter_code
_entity_poly.pdbx_strand_id
1 'polypeptide(L)'
;AHSAVPWIMLVGATWPELRLLYRVQRAVLLRWIDSEGEEGHLPKDRTRVPLNVEFAIGRFNEFMMLMIGEGVLQLVLADEDSHDALDPSRHASLISSFILAFSLLYSFNITEPRHATGHAFARSSRPAATYLLLLPPKALSILLSGVGFKIALSRPSSYLVPSLWLEQRLQLALSLATSFALQLVRQPLHSSTGLLEYYSPRRLASSPRHSLTLIGRVGLVGVMIGSCWIAEGDLLPSGFLALQASLSVLVCLLHFAEMRMLRPSTLSSLASTVSVMWPSVHGSCSTRTPSNNNNNNSTSTSTSNNNSTS
;
A
#
# COMPACT_ATOMS: atom_id res chain seq x y z
N ALA A 1 -4.49 25.32 23.89
CA ALA A 1 -3.10 24.88 23.62
C ALA A 1 -2.98 23.38 23.30
N HIS A 2 -3.79 22.48 23.88
CA HIS A 2 -3.69 21.03 23.64
C HIS A 2 -4.11 20.53 22.24
N SER A 3 -4.80 21.34 21.44
CA SER A 3 -5.27 20.93 20.10
C SER A 3 -4.19 20.99 19.01
N ALA A 4 -3.07 21.69 19.22
CA ALA A 4 -2.05 21.89 18.18
C ALA A 4 -1.02 20.76 18.10
N VAL A 5 -0.82 20.02 19.19
CA VAL A 5 0.23 18.99 19.29
C VAL A 5 0.09 17.88 18.23
N PRO A 6 -1.12 17.32 17.97
CA PRO A 6 -1.28 16.29 16.95
C PRO A 6 -0.96 16.81 15.54
N TRP A 7 -1.33 18.05 15.24
CA TRP A 7 -1.05 18.69 13.96
C TRP A 7 0.43 18.96 13.77
N ILE A 8 1.13 19.42 14.81
CA ILE A 8 2.58 19.62 14.77
C ILE A 8 3.31 18.29 14.56
N MET A 9 2.88 17.21 15.22
CA MET A 9 3.44 15.89 15.01
C MET A 9 3.16 15.36 13.60
N LEU A 10 1.96 15.57 13.06
CA LEU A 10 1.63 15.20 11.69
C LEU A 10 2.47 15.98 10.66
N VAL A 11 2.61 17.29 10.85
CA VAL A 11 3.44 18.14 9.99
C VAL A 11 4.91 17.74 10.12
N GLY A 12 5.41 17.53 11.34
CA GLY A 12 6.78 17.09 11.59
C GLY A 12 7.08 15.71 10.97
N ALA A 13 6.14 14.78 11.04
CA ALA A 13 6.27 13.46 10.43
C ALA A 13 6.23 13.51 8.90
N THR A 14 5.47 14.44 8.32
CA THR A 14 5.36 14.60 6.86
C THR A 14 6.40 15.56 6.27
N TRP A 15 7.07 16.36 7.10
CA TRP A 15 8.04 17.38 6.67
C TRP A 15 9.24 16.83 5.87
N PRO A 16 9.89 15.70 6.27
CA PRO A 16 10.99 15.14 5.49
C PRO A 16 10.54 14.74 4.08
N GLU A 17 9.34 14.18 3.95
CA GLU A 17 8.76 13.78 2.66
C GLU A 17 8.39 14.99 1.80
N LEU A 18 7.79 16.02 2.41
CA LEU A 18 7.54 17.31 1.77
C LEU A 18 8.84 17.96 1.28
N ARG A 19 9.91 17.86 2.06
CA ARG A 19 11.24 18.38 1.68
C ARG A 19 11.85 17.57 0.54
N LEU A 20 11.66 16.25 0.52
CA LEU A 20 12.08 15.38 -0.59
C LEU A 20 11.33 15.75 -1.87
N LEU A 21 10.00 15.88 -1.79
CA LEU A 21 9.14 16.34 -2.87
C LEU A 21 9.57 17.70 -3.42
N TYR A 22 9.83 18.65 -2.52
CA TYR A 22 10.32 19.97 -2.86
C TYR A 22 11.67 19.91 -3.58
N ARG A 23 12.61 19.06 -3.13
CA ARG A 23 13.90 18.86 -3.83
C ARG A 23 13.72 18.28 -5.22
N VAL A 24 12.83 17.30 -5.39
CA VAL A 24 12.53 16.69 -6.71
C VAL A 24 11.87 17.69 -7.65
N GLN A 25 10.90 18.48 -7.17
CA GLN A 25 10.29 19.55 -7.98
C GLN A 25 11.27 20.67 -8.28
N ARG A 26 12.12 21.06 -7.32
CA ARG A 26 13.15 22.08 -7.51
C ARG A 26 14.16 21.66 -8.59
N ALA A 27 14.50 20.38 -8.69
CA ALA A 27 15.35 19.88 -9.78
C ALA A 27 14.69 19.99 -11.17
N VAL A 28 13.35 19.96 -11.24
CA VAL A 28 12.59 20.23 -12.48
C VAL A 28 12.49 21.73 -12.77
N LEU A 29 12.45 22.57 -11.72
CA LEU A 29 12.38 24.03 -11.79
C LEU A 29 13.73 24.70 -12.05
N LEU A 30 14.83 24.08 -11.63
CA LEU A 30 16.19 24.47 -12.00
C LEU A 30 16.44 24.02 -13.45
N ARG A 31 15.76 24.67 -14.40
CA ARG A 31 16.28 24.82 -15.76
C ARG A 31 17.64 25.45 -15.61
N TRP A 32 18.68 24.66 -15.89
CA TRP A 32 20.01 25.21 -15.98
C TRP A 32 20.05 25.93 -17.33
N ILE A 33 20.14 27.26 -17.30
CA ILE A 33 20.47 28.05 -18.48
C ILE A 33 21.97 27.85 -18.64
N ASP A 34 22.35 27.09 -19.66
CA ASP A 34 23.76 26.92 -20.00
C ASP A 34 24.35 28.28 -20.40
N SER A 35 25.67 28.48 -20.26
CA SER A 35 26.30 29.77 -20.57
C SER A 35 26.13 30.21 -22.04
N GLU A 36 25.70 29.29 -22.91
CA GLU A 36 25.42 29.54 -24.33
C GLU A 36 23.94 29.87 -24.62
N GLY A 37 23.07 29.92 -23.61
CA GLY A 37 21.65 30.21 -23.78
C GLY A 37 20.81 29.04 -24.34
N GLU A 38 21.41 27.86 -24.55
CA GLU A 38 20.63 26.65 -24.80
C GLU A 38 20.03 26.10 -23.49
N GLU A 39 18.74 25.74 -23.54
CA GLU A 39 18.05 25.08 -22.42
C GLU A 39 18.50 23.61 -22.28
N GLY A 40 19.74 23.41 -21.82
CA GLY A 40 20.30 22.11 -21.51
C GLY A 40 19.59 21.45 -20.32
N HIS A 41 18.80 20.41 -20.59
CA HIS A 41 18.23 19.60 -19.51
C HIS A 41 19.34 18.72 -18.92
N LEU A 42 19.71 18.94 -17.65
CA LEU A 42 20.52 17.98 -16.89
C LEU A 42 19.89 16.58 -17.06
N PRO A 43 20.63 15.59 -17.60
CA PRO A 43 20.08 14.27 -17.85
C PRO A 43 19.49 13.73 -16.55
N LYS A 44 18.21 13.31 -16.61
CA LYS A 44 17.43 12.83 -15.44
C LYS A 44 18.15 11.76 -14.63
N ASP A 45 19.09 11.07 -15.24
CA ASP A 45 19.87 9.99 -14.66
C ASP A 45 20.99 10.49 -13.71
N ARG A 46 21.44 11.74 -13.85
CA ARG A 46 22.47 12.34 -12.97
C ARG A 46 21.93 13.05 -11.73
N THR A 47 20.64 13.38 -11.68
CA THR A 47 20.02 14.10 -10.55
C THR A 47 19.24 13.20 -9.60
N ARG A 48 19.13 11.91 -9.91
CA ARG A 48 18.44 10.92 -9.07
C ARG A 48 19.46 10.19 -8.21
N VAL A 49 19.41 10.40 -6.89
CA VAL A 49 19.99 9.44 -5.96
C VAL A 49 19.22 8.13 -6.16
N PRO A 50 19.86 7.02 -6.53
CA PRO A 50 19.17 5.75 -6.72
C PRO A 50 18.58 5.33 -5.37
N LEU A 51 17.28 5.51 -5.22
CA LEU A 51 16.57 4.94 -4.08
C LEU A 51 16.57 3.43 -4.29
N ASN A 52 17.16 2.69 -3.36
CA ASN A 52 16.99 1.24 -3.33
C ASN A 52 15.52 0.95 -2.99
N VAL A 53 14.70 0.78 -4.02
CA VAL A 53 13.25 0.63 -3.91
C VAL A 53 12.88 -0.61 -3.10
N GLU A 54 13.62 -1.71 -3.25
CA GLU A 54 13.38 -2.95 -2.50
C GLU A 54 13.65 -2.75 -1.01
N PHE A 55 14.73 -2.04 -0.68
CA PHE A 55 15.03 -1.68 0.70
C PHE A 55 13.92 -0.80 1.31
N ALA A 56 13.45 0.22 0.58
CA ALA A 56 12.38 1.10 1.05
C ALA A 56 11.07 0.34 1.30
N ILE A 57 10.65 -0.51 0.35
CA ILE A 57 9.46 -1.38 0.51
C ILE A 57 9.62 -2.28 1.74
N GLY A 58 10.80 -2.90 1.91
CA GLY A 58 11.08 -3.74 3.07
C GLY A 58 10.91 -3.01 4.40
N ARG A 59 11.45 -1.78 4.51
CA ARG A 59 11.36 -0.97 5.74
C ARG A 59 9.94 -0.50 6.03
N PHE A 60 9.18 -0.13 5.01
CA PHE A 60 7.78 0.26 5.20
C PHE A 60 6.92 -0.92 5.61
N ASN A 61 7.18 -2.12 5.07
CA ASN A 61 6.49 -3.33 5.49
C ASN A 61 6.78 -3.70 6.94
N GLU A 62 8.05 -3.64 7.34
CA GLU A 62 8.48 -3.86 8.74
C GLU A 62 7.82 -2.86 9.70
N PHE A 63 7.85 -1.57 9.36
CA PHE A 63 7.23 -0.53 10.17
C PHE A 63 5.71 -0.74 10.35
N MET A 64 5.01 -1.10 9.28
CA MET A 64 3.57 -1.34 9.34
C MET A 64 3.21 -2.63 10.09
N MET A 65 4.04 -3.68 9.97
CA MET A 65 3.91 -4.87 10.82
C MET A 65 4.09 -4.53 12.30
N LEU A 66 5.00 -3.61 12.64
CA LEU A 66 5.18 -3.13 14.01
C LEU A 66 3.93 -2.40 14.51
N MET A 67 3.33 -1.51 13.71
CA MET A 67 2.08 -0.82 14.08
C MET A 67 0.91 -1.79 14.30
N ILE A 68 0.80 -2.83 13.47
CA ILE A 68 -0.21 -3.88 13.67
C ILE A 68 0.09 -4.69 14.92
N GLY A 69 1.35 -5.06 15.14
CA GLY A 69 1.80 -5.80 16.32
C GLY A 69 1.49 -5.05 17.61
N GLU A 70 1.71 -3.73 17.64
CA GLU A 70 1.32 -2.86 18.75
C GLU A 70 -0.21 -2.88 18.97
N GLY A 71 -1.00 -2.83 17.89
CA GLY A 71 -2.46 -2.97 17.98
C GLY A 71 -2.90 -4.31 18.57
N VAL A 72 -2.19 -5.41 18.26
CA VAL A 72 -2.45 -6.74 18.84
C VAL A 72 -2.01 -6.81 20.31
N LEU A 73 -0.86 -6.22 20.68
CA LEU A 73 -0.42 -6.13 22.07
C LEU A 73 -1.46 -5.39 22.93
N GLN A 74 -2.06 -4.33 22.40
CA GLN A 74 -3.14 -3.61 23.08
C GLN A 74 -4.39 -4.47 23.32
N LEU A 75 -4.65 -5.49 22.50
CA LEU A 75 -5.72 -6.48 22.75
C LEU A 75 -5.38 -7.37 23.95
N VAL A 76 -4.14 -7.86 24.01
CA VAL A 76 -3.68 -8.74 25.10
C VAL A 76 -3.67 -7.99 26.42
N LEU A 77 -3.18 -6.74 26.43
CA LEU A 77 -3.16 -5.91 27.63
C LEU A 77 -4.57 -5.53 28.10
N ALA A 78 -5.54 -5.40 27.19
CA ALA A 78 -6.93 -5.18 27.58
C ALA A 78 -7.53 -6.42 28.27
N ASP A 79 -6.93 -7.60 28.09
CA ASP A 79 -7.44 -8.83 28.69
C ASP A 79 -7.13 -8.94 30.19
N GLU A 80 -5.94 -8.50 30.61
CA GLU A 80 -5.46 -8.61 31.99
C GLU A 80 -6.25 -7.77 33.01
N ASP A 81 -6.91 -6.70 32.56
CA ASP A 81 -7.61 -5.75 33.43
C ASP A 81 -8.96 -6.26 33.99
N SER A 82 -9.37 -7.50 33.69
CA SER A 82 -10.68 -8.02 34.12
C SER A 82 -10.61 -9.29 34.95
N HIS A 83 -11.36 -9.32 36.04
CA HIS A 83 -11.47 -10.48 36.92
C HIS A 83 -12.55 -11.51 36.49
N ASP A 84 -13.36 -11.19 35.47
CA ASP A 84 -14.49 -12.02 35.03
C ASP A 84 -14.19 -12.78 33.73
N ALA A 85 -13.35 -13.81 33.81
CA ALA A 85 -12.91 -14.63 32.68
C ALA A 85 -14.01 -15.46 31.99
N LEU A 86 -15.27 -15.41 32.45
CA LEU A 86 -16.38 -16.24 31.96
C LEU A 86 -17.43 -15.48 31.14
N ASP A 87 -17.27 -14.18 30.88
CA ASP A 87 -18.27 -13.43 30.10
C ASP A 87 -18.18 -13.76 28.59
N PRO A 88 -19.21 -14.39 27.98
CA PRO A 88 -19.22 -14.71 26.55
C PRO A 88 -19.18 -13.46 25.65
N SER A 89 -19.69 -12.32 26.13
CA SER A 89 -19.70 -11.06 25.37
C SER A 89 -18.29 -10.50 25.16
N ARG A 90 -17.42 -10.72 26.16
CA ARG A 90 -16.00 -10.37 26.12
C ARG A 90 -15.25 -11.21 25.08
N HIS A 91 -15.45 -12.53 25.10
CA HIS A 91 -14.85 -13.44 24.13
C HIS A 91 -15.22 -13.06 22.69
N ALA A 92 -16.49 -12.74 22.44
CA ALA A 92 -16.95 -12.27 21.14
C ALA A 92 -16.25 -10.96 20.71
N SER A 93 -16.06 -10.04 21.65
CA SER A 93 -15.36 -8.76 21.41
C SER A 93 -13.88 -8.96 21.09
N LEU A 94 -13.21 -9.87 21.80
CA LEU A 94 -11.80 -10.22 21.58
C LEU A 94 -11.61 -10.88 20.21
N ILE A 95 -12.45 -11.87 19.88
CA ILE A 95 -12.44 -12.53 18.55
C ILE A 95 -12.68 -11.50 17.44
N SER A 96 -13.67 -10.62 17.60
CA SER A 96 -13.98 -9.58 16.62
C SER A 96 -12.81 -8.61 16.41
N SER A 97 -12.15 -8.23 17.50
CA SER A 97 -10.98 -7.33 17.44
C SER A 97 -9.77 -8.01 16.81
N PHE A 98 -9.59 -9.32 17.04
CA PHE A 98 -8.58 -10.10 16.33
C PHE A 98 -8.86 -10.18 14.82
N ILE A 99 -10.12 -10.41 14.42
CA ILE A 99 -10.53 -10.38 13.00
C ILE A 99 -10.28 -9.00 12.39
N LEU A 100 -10.53 -7.92 13.12
CA LEU A 100 -10.22 -6.55 12.69
C LEU A 100 -8.72 -6.35 12.48
N ALA A 101 -7.89 -6.74 13.44
CA ALA A 101 -6.42 -6.68 13.32
C ALA A 101 -5.93 -7.49 12.12
N PHE A 102 -6.47 -8.70 11.91
CA PHE A 102 -6.15 -9.52 10.75
C PHE A 102 -6.61 -8.88 9.42
N SER A 103 -7.77 -8.23 9.40
CA SER A 103 -8.26 -7.51 8.21
C SER A 103 -7.38 -6.31 7.87
N LEU A 104 -6.89 -5.58 8.89
CA LEU A 104 -5.91 -4.50 8.71
C LEU A 104 -4.57 -5.04 8.18
N LEU A 105 -4.11 -6.18 8.70
CA LEU A 105 -2.93 -6.88 8.19
C LEU A 105 -3.10 -7.28 6.72
N TYR A 106 -4.25 -7.86 6.37
CA TYR A 106 -4.58 -8.23 5.00
C TYR A 106 -4.60 -7.00 4.08
N SER A 107 -5.26 -5.93 4.50
CA SER A 107 -5.35 -4.66 3.77
C SER A 107 -3.97 -4.10 3.39
N PHE A 108 -2.96 -4.34 4.23
CA PHE A 108 -1.62 -3.82 4.02
C PHE A 108 -0.65 -4.82 3.38
N ASN A 109 -0.38 -5.96 4.01
CA ASN A 109 0.77 -6.81 3.68
C ASN A 109 0.51 -7.70 2.44
N ILE A 110 -0.72 -8.19 2.26
CA ILE A 110 -1.04 -9.15 1.20
C ILE A 110 -1.25 -8.45 -0.15
N THR A 111 -1.65 -7.18 -0.13
CA THR A 111 -2.05 -6.45 -1.33
C THR A 111 -0.90 -5.73 -2.00
N GLU A 112 0.22 -5.57 -1.29
CA GLU A 112 1.36 -4.81 -1.78
C GLU A 112 2.34 -5.64 -2.63
N PRO A 113 2.78 -5.11 -3.79
CA PRO A 113 3.80 -5.78 -4.60
C PRO A 113 5.12 -5.89 -3.83
N ARG A 114 5.63 -7.13 -3.68
CA ARG A 114 6.93 -7.39 -3.02
C ARG A 114 8.14 -7.01 -3.88
N HIS A 115 7.95 -6.92 -5.20
CA HIS A 115 9.02 -6.61 -6.15
C HIS A 115 8.95 -5.16 -6.60
N ALA A 116 10.13 -4.55 -6.80
CA ALA A 116 10.25 -3.18 -7.24
C ALA A 116 9.52 -2.92 -8.58
N THR A 117 9.56 -3.87 -9.53
CA THR A 117 9.05 -3.71 -10.90
C THR A 117 7.55 -3.43 -11.01
N GLY A 118 6.75 -3.75 -9.98
CA GLY A 118 5.32 -3.45 -9.89
C GLY A 118 4.96 -2.34 -8.90
N HIS A 119 5.93 -1.77 -8.21
CA HIS A 119 5.69 -0.83 -7.13
C HIS A 119 5.54 0.61 -7.64
N ALA A 120 4.78 1.44 -6.92
CA ALA A 120 4.61 2.87 -7.23
C ALA A 120 5.96 3.62 -7.32
N PHE A 121 6.95 3.17 -6.54
CA PHE A 121 8.32 3.70 -6.52
C PHE A 121 9.10 3.52 -7.83
N ALA A 122 8.85 2.43 -8.56
CA ALA A 122 9.57 2.16 -9.82
C ALA A 122 8.94 2.84 -11.04
N ARG A 123 7.74 3.41 -10.91
CA ARG A 123 6.97 3.95 -12.05
C ARG A 123 7.34 5.40 -12.36
N SER A 124 7.10 6.31 -11.42
CA SER A 124 7.45 7.72 -11.59
C SER A 124 7.49 8.45 -10.24
N SER A 125 8.10 9.65 -10.22
CA SER A 125 8.29 10.42 -8.99
C SER A 125 6.99 10.87 -8.33
N ARG A 126 5.91 11.11 -9.10
CA ARG A 126 4.63 11.59 -8.55
C ARG A 126 3.89 10.50 -7.74
N PRO A 127 3.57 9.30 -8.29
CA PRO A 127 2.95 8.22 -7.52
C PRO A 127 3.85 7.74 -6.37
N ALA A 128 5.17 7.71 -6.55
CA ALA A 128 6.13 7.42 -5.49
C ALA A 128 5.96 8.36 -4.29
N ALA A 129 5.95 9.66 -4.54
CA ALA A 129 5.79 10.65 -3.49
C ALA A 129 4.39 10.67 -2.88
N THR A 130 3.34 10.50 -3.68
CA THR A 130 1.97 10.35 -3.17
C THR A 130 1.87 9.12 -2.27
N TYR A 131 2.46 7.99 -2.66
CA TYR A 131 2.48 6.78 -1.85
C TYR A 131 3.20 7.01 -0.50
N LEU A 132 4.36 7.69 -0.51
CA LEU A 132 5.08 8.09 0.72
C LEU A 132 4.21 8.97 1.62
N LEU A 133 3.52 9.97 1.08
CA LEU A 133 2.64 10.84 1.85
C LEU A 133 1.44 10.11 2.47
N LEU A 134 0.93 9.06 1.82
CA LEU A 134 -0.20 8.27 2.31
C LEU A 134 0.21 7.23 3.36
N LEU A 135 1.50 6.97 3.53
CA LEU A 135 1.98 5.95 4.46
C LEU A 135 1.83 6.35 5.93
N PRO A 136 2.30 7.53 6.41
CA PRO A 136 2.15 7.91 7.81
C PRO A 136 0.68 8.01 8.27
N PRO A 137 -0.25 8.61 7.50
CA PRO A 137 -1.66 8.62 7.87
C PRO A 137 -2.24 7.22 8.01
N LYS A 138 -1.81 6.26 7.16
CA LYS A 138 -2.27 4.87 7.25
C LYS A 138 -1.72 4.19 8.51
N ALA A 139 -0.44 4.37 8.81
CA ALA A 139 0.19 3.84 10.01
C ALA A 139 -0.48 4.36 11.28
N LEU A 140 -0.71 5.69 11.35
CA LEU A 140 -1.40 6.32 12.47
C LEU A 140 -2.83 5.79 12.62
N SER A 141 -3.56 5.65 11.52
CA SER A 141 -4.92 5.10 11.51
C SER A 141 -4.96 3.65 12.04
N ILE A 142 -3.98 2.80 11.70
CA ILE A 142 -3.86 1.44 12.27
C ILE A 142 -3.59 1.50 13.78
N LEU A 143 -2.66 2.35 14.21
CA LEU A 143 -2.32 2.50 15.63
C LEU A 143 -3.54 2.99 16.44
N LEU A 144 -4.28 3.99 15.94
CA LEU A 144 -5.50 4.48 16.56
C LEU A 144 -6.62 3.43 16.60
N SER A 145 -6.65 2.51 15.63
CA SER A 145 -7.58 1.36 15.65
C SER A 145 -7.25 0.44 16.83
N GLY A 146 -5.96 0.17 17.09
CA GLY A 146 -5.49 -0.55 18.28
C GLY A 146 -5.99 0.07 19.59
N VAL A 147 -5.85 1.40 19.70
CA VAL A 147 -6.34 2.15 20.87
C VAL A 147 -7.86 2.03 20.99
N GLY A 148 -8.57 2.07 19.86
CA GLY A 148 -10.01 1.83 19.80
C GLY A 148 -10.40 0.44 20.32
N PHE A 149 -9.64 -0.61 19.97
CA PHE A 149 -9.87 -1.95 20.48
C PHE A 149 -9.70 -2.02 22.01
N LYS A 150 -8.61 -1.43 22.52
CA LYS A 150 -8.35 -1.38 23.97
C LYS A 150 -9.47 -0.69 24.71
N ILE A 151 -9.91 0.48 24.25
CA ILE A 151 -10.99 1.23 24.90
C ILE A 151 -12.30 0.43 24.89
N ALA A 152 -12.63 -0.21 23.77
CA ALA A 152 -13.84 -1.02 23.63
C ALA A 152 -13.85 -2.24 24.58
N LEU A 153 -12.68 -2.82 24.87
CA LEU A 153 -12.52 -3.99 25.76
C LEU A 153 -12.39 -3.62 27.24
N SER A 154 -11.61 -2.59 27.57
CA SER A 154 -11.28 -2.23 28.96
C SER A 154 -12.43 -1.57 29.72
N ARG A 155 -13.39 -0.94 29.04
CA ARG A 155 -14.48 -0.20 29.71
C ARG A 155 -15.85 -0.46 29.09
N PRO A 156 -16.35 -1.71 29.11
CA PRO A 156 -17.65 -2.02 28.53
C PRO A 156 -18.74 -1.13 29.11
N SER A 157 -18.78 -0.93 30.43
CA SER A 157 -19.78 -0.11 31.13
C SER A 157 -19.82 1.38 30.73
N SER A 158 -18.85 1.88 29.95
CA SER A 158 -18.92 3.25 29.39
C SER A 158 -20.10 3.45 28.45
N TYR A 159 -20.72 2.37 27.95
CA TYR A 159 -21.94 2.47 27.13
C TYR A 159 -23.13 3.10 27.88
N LEU A 160 -23.10 3.15 29.22
CA LEU A 160 -24.17 3.73 30.04
C LEU A 160 -24.18 5.27 30.00
N VAL A 161 -23.12 5.90 29.48
CA VAL A 161 -23.00 7.36 29.40
C VAL A 161 -23.08 7.78 27.93
N PRO A 162 -24.14 8.51 27.53
CA PRO A 162 -24.41 8.84 26.12
C PRO A 162 -23.27 9.49 25.35
N SER A 163 -22.51 10.38 26.00
CA SER A 163 -21.39 11.09 25.34
C SER A 163 -20.18 10.18 25.10
N LEU A 164 -19.90 9.26 26.03
CA LEU A 164 -18.69 8.43 25.98
C LEU A 164 -18.80 7.33 24.93
N TRP A 165 -19.98 6.72 24.75
CA TRP A 165 -20.11 5.62 23.79
C TRP A 165 -19.92 6.10 22.34
N LEU A 166 -20.43 7.28 22.00
CA LEU A 166 -20.30 7.83 20.65
C LEU A 166 -18.84 8.16 20.33
N GLU A 167 -18.12 8.75 21.28
CA GLU A 167 -16.68 9.03 21.14
C GLU A 167 -15.87 7.76 20.92
N GLN A 168 -16.17 6.70 21.68
CA GLN A 168 -15.51 5.40 21.53
C GLN A 168 -15.78 4.76 20.16
N ARG A 169 -17.04 4.77 19.72
CA ARG A 169 -17.43 4.23 18.41
C ARG A 169 -16.80 5.02 17.27
N LEU A 170 -16.83 6.35 17.34
CA LEU A 170 -16.22 7.22 16.33
C LEU A 170 -14.71 7.01 16.26
N GLN A 171 -14.02 6.93 17.39
CA GLN A 171 -12.57 6.69 17.42
C GLN A 171 -12.21 5.41 16.65
N LEU A 172 -12.93 4.32 16.90
CA LEU A 172 -12.68 3.05 16.22
C LEU A 172 -13.12 3.08 14.75
N ALA A 173 -14.36 3.49 14.47
CA ALA A 173 -14.89 3.46 13.10
C ALA A 173 -14.14 4.42 12.16
N LEU A 174 -13.80 5.62 12.63
CA LEU A 174 -13.09 6.61 11.81
C LEU A 174 -11.65 6.14 11.53
N SER A 175 -10.98 5.56 12.52
CA SER A 175 -9.63 5.02 12.32
C SER A 175 -9.65 3.84 11.33
N LEU A 176 -10.58 2.89 11.45
CA LEU A 176 -10.73 1.81 10.48
C LEU A 176 -11.11 2.30 9.07
N ALA A 177 -12.12 3.17 8.98
CA ALA A 177 -12.59 3.74 7.72
C ALA A 177 -11.46 4.50 7.00
N THR A 178 -10.65 5.25 7.75
CA THR A 178 -9.48 5.94 7.19
C THR A 178 -8.46 4.95 6.64
N SER A 179 -8.20 3.84 7.32
CA SER A 179 -7.25 2.81 6.85
C SER A 179 -7.69 2.22 5.51
N PHE A 180 -8.97 1.84 5.40
CA PHE A 180 -9.55 1.27 4.19
C PHE A 180 -9.74 2.31 3.07
N ALA A 181 -10.04 3.57 3.40
CA ALA A 181 -10.08 4.66 2.44
C ALA A 181 -8.69 4.94 1.84
N LEU A 182 -7.64 4.95 2.66
CA LEU A 182 -6.26 5.08 2.18
C LEU A 182 -5.85 3.90 1.30
N GLN A 183 -6.36 2.68 1.58
CA GLN A 183 -6.16 1.54 0.69
C GLN A 183 -6.80 1.76 -0.68
N LEU A 184 -8.02 2.33 -0.74
CA LEU A 184 -8.68 2.68 -2.01
C LEU A 184 -7.81 3.66 -2.82
N VAL A 185 -7.29 4.71 -2.18
CA VAL A 185 -6.45 5.73 -2.86
C VAL A 185 -5.09 5.18 -3.30
N ARG A 186 -4.49 4.26 -2.53
CA ARG A 186 -3.16 3.69 -2.83
C ARG A 186 -3.15 2.72 -4.00
N GLN A 187 -4.20 1.93 -4.16
CA GLN A 187 -4.25 0.87 -5.18
C GLN A 187 -3.99 1.39 -6.62
N PRO A 188 -4.62 2.47 -7.10
CA PRO A 188 -4.34 3.06 -8.42
C PRO A 188 -2.89 3.48 -8.64
N LEU A 189 -2.15 3.82 -7.57
CA LEU A 189 -0.75 4.25 -7.66
C LEU A 189 0.18 3.12 -8.12
N HIS A 190 -0.25 1.86 -7.95
CA HIS A 190 0.45 0.70 -8.48
C HIS A 190 0.06 0.38 -9.94
N SER A 191 -0.98 1.03 -10.49
CA SER A 191 -1.35 0.92 -11.91
C SER A 191 -0.50 1.84 -12.79
N SER A 192 -0.31 1.51 -14.07
CA SER A 192 0.55 2.27 -14.98
C SER A 192 -0.12 3.56 -15.46
N THR A 193 -1.45 3.55 -15.46
CA THR A 193 -2.32 4.65 -15.91
C THR A 193 -2.39 5.83 -14.93
N GLY A 194 -1.95 5.65 -13.68
CA GLY A 194 -2.07 6.67 -12.64
C GLY A 194 -3.50 6.85 -12.12
N LEU A 195 -3.68 7.71 -11.12
CA LEU A 195 -4.92 7.79 -10.32
C LEU A 195 -6.13 8.32 -11.11
N LEU A 196 -5.96 9.43 -11.84
CA LEU A 196 -7.05 10.09 -12.57
C LEU A 196 -7.59 9.22 -13.70
N GLU A 197 -6.71 8.52 -14.42
CA GLU A 197 -7.11 7.65 -15.53
C GLU A 197 -7.71 6.33 -15.03
N TYR A 198 -7.19 5.79 -13.90
CA TYR A 198 -7.74 4.61 -13.26
C TYR A 198 -9.21 4.79 -12.87
N TYR A 199 -9.56 5.94 -12.29
CA TYR A 199 -10.95 6.29 -11.94
C TYR A 199 -11.68 7.14 -12.99
N SER A 200 -11.20 7.16 -14.24
CA SER A 200 -11.87 7.94 -15.27
C SER A 200 -13.29 7.40 -15.53
N PRO A 201 -14.30 8.27 -15.70
CA PRO A 201 -15.68 7.85 -15.95
C PRO A 201 -15.81 6.93 -17.17
N ARG A 202 -14.98 7.16 -18.20
CA ARG A 202 -14.91 6.31 -19.40
C ARG A 202 -14.51 4.88 -19.05
N ARG A 203 -13.48 4.70 -18.20
CA ARG A 203 -13.00 3.38 -17.80
C ARG A 203 -14.00 2.68 -16.87
N LEU A 204 -14.58 3.42 -15.93
CA LEU A 204 -15.63 2.91 -15.05
C LEU A 204 -16.87 2.47 -15.84
N ALA A 205 -17.27 3.24 -16.86
CA ALA A 205 -18.38 2.88 -17.75
C ALA A 205 -18.07 1.64 -18.61
N SER A 206 -16.81 1.48 -19.04
CA SER A 206 -16.40 0.32 -19.86
C SER A 206 -16.32 -1.01 -19.09
N SER A 207 -16.22 -0.96 -17.75
CA SER A 207 -16.10 -2.14 -16.89
C SER A 207 -17.06 -2.07 -15.70
N PRO A 208 -18.33 -2.52 -15.88
CA PRO A 208 -19.37 -2.38 -14.85
C PRO A 208 -19.02 -3.13 -13.56
N ARG A 209 -18.28 -4.24 -13.64
CA ARG A 209 -17.84 -5.01 -12.47
C ARG A 209 -16.84 -4.24 -11.61
N HIS A 210 -15.90 -3.53 -12.24
CA HIS A 210 -14.94 -2.69 -11.53
C HIS A 210 -15.65 -1.51 -10.86
N SER A 211 -16.56 -0.85 -11.58
CA SER A 211 -17.37 0.24 -11.04
C SER A 211 -18.22 -0.21 -9.83
N LEU A 212 -18.92 -1.35 -9.94
CA LEU A 212 -19.72 -1.89 -8.84
C LEU A 212 -18.87 -2.25 -7.62
N THR A 213 -17.67 -2.80 -7.83
CA THR A 213 -16.75 -3.13 -6.74
C THR A 213 -16.24 -1.87 -6.05
N LEU A 214 -15.91 -0.82 -6.81
CA LEU A 214 -15.48 0.46 -6.26
C LEU A 214 -16.60 1.13 -5.45
N ILE A 215 -17.81 1.22 -6.02
CA ILE A 215 -18.99 1.77 -5.34
C ILE A 215 -19.29 0.98 -4.07
N GLY A 216 -19.24 -0.35 -4.14
CA GLY A 216 -19.43 -1.22 -2.97
C GLY A 216 -18.40 -0.93 -1.87
N ARG A 217 -17.13 -0.78 -2.21
CA ARG A 217 -16.07 -0.46 -1.23
C ARG A 217 -16.26 0.92 -0.60
N VAL A 218 -16.55 1.95 -1.41
CA VAL A 218 -16.82 3.31 -0.90
C VAL A 218 -18.05 3.31 0.00
N GLY A 219 -19.12 2.62 -0.42
CA GLY A 219 -20.34 2.43 0.35
C GLY A 219 -20.06 1.76 1.69
N LEU A 220 -19.28 0.68 1.72
CA LEU A 220 -18.91 -0.01 2.96
C LEU A 220 -18.12 0.87 3.92
N VAL A 221 -17.15 1.65 3.42
CA VAL A 221 -16.44 2.64 4.26
C VAL A 221 -17.42 3.68 4.83
N GLY A 222 -18.39 4.12 4.04
CA GLY A 222 -19.48 4.98 4.50
C GLY A 222 -20.34 4.33 5.59
N VAL A 223 -20.69 3.04 5.42
CA VAL A 223 -21.45 2.26 6.42
C VAL A 223 -20.66 2.05 7.70
N MET A 224 -19.34 1.82 7.63
CA MET A 224 -18.49 1.72 8.82
C MET A 224 -18.59 2.98 9.67
N ILE A 225 -18.50 4.15 9.06
CA ILE A 225 -18.68 5.44 9.75
C ILE A 225 -20.13 5.59 10.22
N GLY A 226 -21.11 5.42 9.33
CA GLY A 226 -22.54 5.60 9.60
C GLY A 226 -23.08 4.71 10.71
N SER A 227 -22.51 3.52 10.91
CA SER A 227 -22.89 2.61 11.99
C SER A 227 -22.66 3.19 13.40
N CYS A 228 -21.85 4.25 13.54
CA CYS A 228 -21.67 4.96 14.80
C CYS A 228 -22.96 5.59 15.32
N TRP A 229 -23.94 5.90 14.45
CA TRP A 229 -25.20 6.54 14.84
C TRP A 229 -26.35 5.54 15.02
N ILE A 230 -26.10 4.24 14.94
CA ILE A 230 -27.11 3.23 15.30
C ILE A 230 -27.44 3.41 16.79
N ALA A 231 -28.74 3.49 17.09
CA ALA A 231 -29.26 3.90 18.38
C ALA A 231 -28.66 3.08 19.56
N GLU A 232 -28.51 3.76 20.71
CA GLU A 232 -27.85 3.28 21.93
C GLU A 232 -28.43 1.97 22.48
N GLY A 233 -29.69 1.65 22.19
CA GLY A 233 -30.36 0.43 22.64
C GLY A 233 -30.19 -0.80 21.75
N ASP A 234 -29.76 -0.63 20.49
CA ASP A 234 -29.84 -1.72 19.51
C ASP A 234 -28.54 -2.52 19.38
N LEU A 235 -27.40 -1.96 19.83
CA LEU A 235 -26.08 -2.55 19.58
C LEU A 235 -25.16 -2.50 20.81
N LEU A 236 -24.97 -3.66 21.43
CA LEU A 236 -23.95 -3.88 22.45
C LEU A 236 -22.54 -3.60 21.88
N PRO A 237 -21.53 -3.24 22.71
CA PRO A 237 -20.16 -3.01 22.25
C PRO A 237 -19.57 -4.19 21.47
N SER A 238 -19.85 -5.41 21.91
CA SER A 238 -19.48 -6.66 21.22
C SER A 238 -20.13 -6.76 19.84
N GLY A 239 -21.42 -6.40 19.73
CA GLY A 239 -22.15 -6.33 18.46
C GLY A 239 -21.59 -5.28 17.51
N PHE A 240 -21.20 -4.11 18.03
CA PHE A 240 -20.55 -3.07 17.23
C PHE A 240 -19.18 -3.54 16.69
N LEU A 241 -18.35 -4.17 17.53
CA LEU A 241 -17.08 -4.74 17.10
C LEU A 241 -17.28 -5.82 16.04
N ALA A 242 -18.24 -6.72 16.24
CA ALA A 242 -18.58 -7.78 15.28
C ALA A 242 -19.07 -7.20 13.94
N LEU A 243 -19.87 -6.13 13.98
CA LEU A 243 -20.31 -5.42 12.78
C LEU A 243 -19.12 -4.81 12.03
N GLN A 244 -18.24 -4.08 12.74
CA GLN A 244 -17.03 -3.49 12.13
C GLN A 244 -16.09 -4.57 11.56
N ALA A 245 -15.93 -5.70 12.25
CA ALA A 245 -15.14 -6.83 11.79
C ALA A 245 -15.72 -7.40 10.48
N SER A 246 -17.03 -7.61 10.43
CA SER A 246 -17.73 -8.12 9.26
C SER A 246 -17.60 -7.18 8.05
N LEU A 247 -17.79 -5.87 8.27
CA LEU A 247 -17.61 -4.85 7.24
C LEU A 247 -16.15 -4.83 6.72
N SER A 248 -15.18 -4.94 7.62
CA SER A 248 -13.75 -4.97 7.27
C SER A 248 -13.40 -6.19 6.41
N VAL A 249 -13.87 -7.38 6.78
CA VAL A 249 -13.71 -8.61 5.99
C VAL A 249 -14.34 -8.44 4.60
N LEU A 250 -15.54 -7.87 4.52
CA LEU A 250 -16.22 -7.65 3.25
C LEU A 250 -15.47 -6.66 2.35
N VAL A 251 -14.89 -5.59 2.92
CA VAL A 251 -14.00 -4.67 2.18
C VAL A 251 -12.77 -5.41 1.65
N CYS A 252 -12.15 -6.29 2.45
CA CYS A 252 -11.02 -7.12 2.01
C CYS A 252 -11.41 -8.08 0.87
N LEU A 253 -12.59 -8.72 0.95
CA LEU A 253 -13.09 -9.62 -0.10
C LEU A 253 -13.38 -8.88 -1.41
N LEU A 254 -14.01 -7.71 -1.35
CA LEU A 254 -14.23 -6.86 -2.53
C LEU A 254 -12.91 -6.40 -3.14
N HIS A 255 -11.95 -6.00 -2.32
CA HIS A 255 -10.62 -5.65 -2.81
C HIS A 255 -9.92 -6.83 -3.50
N PHE A 256 -10.02 -8.03 -2.94
CA PHE A 256 -9.47 -9.23 -3.55
C PHE A 256 -10.15 -9.57 -4.89
N ALA A 257 -11.47 -9.43 -4.97
CA ALA A 257 -12.21 -9.58 -6.22
C ALA A 257 -11.75 -8.56 -7.28
N GLU A 258 -11.51 -7.30 -6.87
CA GLU A 258 -10.97 -6.26 -7.75
C GLU A 258 -9.59 -6.64 -8.31
N MET A 259 -8.68 -7.09 -7.45
CA MET A 259 -7.34 -7.50 -7.85
C MET A 259 -7.35 -8.70 -8.82
N ARG A 260 -8.30 -9.63 -8.66
CA ARG A 260 -8.49 -10.74 -9.60
C ARG A 260 -8.97 -10.26 -10.97
N MET A 261 -9.84 -9.25 -11.02
CA MET A 261 -10.33 -8.69 -12.29
C MET A 261 -9.27 -7.90 -13.05
N LEU A 262 -8.35 -7.26 -12.33
CA LEU A 262 -7.31 -6.41 -12.91
C LEU A 262 -6.09 -7.18 -13.41
N ARG A 263 -5.90 -8.44 -13.00
CA ARG A 263 -4.91 -9.29 -13.64
C ARG A 263 -5.43 -9.61 -15.04
N PRO A 264 -4.87 -9.01 -16.11
CA PRO A 264 -5.22 -9.46 -17.46
C PRO A 264 -4.97 -10.96 -17.51
N SER A 265 -5.74 -11.67 -18.32
CA SER A 265 -5.60 -13.10 -18.55
C SER A 265 -4.27 -13.41 -19.25
N THR A 266 -3.13 -13.08 -18.65
CA THR A 266 -1.82 -13.64 -19.02
C THR A 266 -1.83 -15.16 -18.89
N LEU A 267 -2.81 -15.76 -18.21
CA LEU A 267 -3.08 -17.20 -18.30
C LEU A 267 -3.50 -17.64 -19.71
N SER A 268 -4.20 -16.81 -20.50
CA SER A 268 -4.51 -17.16 -21.89
C SER A 268 -3.30 -17.00 -22.81
N SER A 269 -2.37 -16.08 -22.53
CA SER A 269 -1.12 -15.96 -23.29
C SER A 269 -0.06 -16.99 -22.86
N LEU A 270 -0.02 -17.39 -21.58
CA LEU A 270 0.81 -18.49 -21.12
C LEU A 270 0.28 -19.83 -21.63
N ALA A 271 -1.04 -20.02 -21.72
CA ALA A 271 -1.61 -21.22 -22.35
C ALA A 271 -1.23 -21.32 -23.84
N SER A 272 -1.23 -20.20 -24.59
CA SER A 272 -0.78 -20.20 -25.98
C SER A 272 0.74 -20.25 -26.15
N THR A 273 1.53 -19.73 -25.20
CA THR A 273 3.00 -19.81 -25.26
C THR A 273 3.50 -21.20 -24.83
N VAL A 274 2.85 -21.84 -23.84
CA VAL A 274 3.15 -23.22 -23.45
C VAL A 274 2.75 -24.21 -24.55
N SER A 275 1.71 -23.93 -25.34
CA SER A 275 1.39 -24.76 -26.51
C SER A 275 2.40 -24.64 -27.66
N VAL A 276 3.18 -23.55 -27.71
CA VAL A 276 4.25 -23.34 -28.72
C VAL A 276 5.61 -23.84 -28.20
N MET A 277 5.81 -23.86 -26.88
CA MET A 277 7.07 -24.24 -26.25
C MET A 277 7.16 -25.72 -25.87
N TRP A 278 6.12 -26.51 -26.17
CA TRP A 278 6.20 -27.97 -26.22
C TRP A 278 6.38 -28.42 -27.68
N PRO A 279 7.59 -28.34 -28.27
CA PRO A 279 7.83 -29.05 -29.52
C PRO A 279 7.56 -30.52 -29.22
N SER A 280 6.66 -31.13 -29.99
CA SER A 280 6.50 -32.57 -30.04
C SER A 280 7.88 -33.20 -30.15
N VAL A 281 8.37 -33.76 -29.04
CA VAL A 281 9.55 -34.62 -28.99
C VAL A 281 9.16 -35.93 -29.67
N HIS A 282 8.94 -35.88 -30.98
CA HIS A 282 9.13 -37.02 -31.85
C HIS A 282 10.53 -36.86 -32.43
N GLY A 283 11.44 -37.70 -31.91
CA GLY A 283 12.85 -37.62 -32.15
C GLY A 283 13.23 -37.82 -33.61
N SER A 284 14.22 -37.05 -34.03
CA SER A 284 15.16 -37.43 -35.07
C SER A 284 16.53 -37.03 -34.55
N CYS A 285 17.18 -37.99 -33.88
CA CYS A 285 18.54 -37.89 -33.39
C CYS A 285 19.47 -37.74 -34.60
N SER A 286 19.96 -36.53 -34.86
CA SER A 286 21.05 -36.30 -35.81
C SER A 286 22.30 -35.90 -35.03
N THR A 287 23.20 -36.86 -34.91
CA THR A 287 24.57 -36.72 -34.41
C THR A 287 25.31 -35.60 -35.13
N ARG A 288 25.61 -34.51 -34.43
CA ARG A 288 26.48 -33.44 -34.91
C ARG A 288 27.79 -33.45 -34.12
N THR A 289 28.88 -33.75 -34.81
CA THR A 289 30.26 -33.73 -34.35
C THR A 289 30.72 -32.29 -34.03
N PRO A 290 31.60 -32.10 -33.03
CA PRO A 290 32.12 -30.78 -32.69
C PRO A 290 33.23 -30.37 -33.65
N SER A 291 33.04 -29.26 -34.37
CA SER A 291 34.14 -28.56 -35.04
C SER A 291 34.76 -27.53 -34.10
N ASN A 292 36.04 -27.75 -33.85
CA ASN A 292 36.96 -26.92 -33.11
C ASN A 292 37.27 -25.67 -33.94
N ASN A 293 36.97 -24.46 -33.45
CA ASN A 293 37.40 -23.22 -34.12
C ASN A 293 38.01 -22.25 -33.10
N ASN A 294 39.29 -22.48 -32.84
CA ASN A 294 40.22 -21.52 -32.26
C ASN A 294 40.46 -20.40 -33.28
N ASN A 295 40.17 -19.15 -32.94
CA ASN A 295 40.77 -18.00 -33.61
C ASN A 295 41.06 -16.89 -32.60
N ASN A 296 42.32 -16.90 -32.14
CA ASN A 296 42.99 -15.79 -31.50
C ASN A 296 43.32 -14.76 -32.59
N ASN A 297 42.87 -13.51 -32.43
CA ASN A 297 43.42 -12.38 -33.18
C ASN A 297 44.11 -11.40 -32.23
N SER A 298 45.40 -11.30 -32.47
CA SER A 298 46.41 -10.47 -31.83
C SER A 298 46.29 -8.99 -32.22
N THR A 299 46.21 -8.16 -31.19
CA THR A 299 46.94 -6.91 -30.92
C THR A 299 47.69 -6.27 -32.09
N SER A 300 47.17 -5.14 -32.58
CA SER A 300 47.92 -4.14 -33.35
C SER A 300 48.37 -3.01 -32.42
N THR A 301 49.68 -2.88 -32.22
CA THR A 301 50.32 -1.76 -31.51
C THR A 301 50.88 -0.79 -32.54
N SER A 302 50.51 0.48 -32.39
CA SER A 302 50.77 1.59 -33.29
C SER A 302 52.20 2.13 -33.19
N THR A 303 52.83 2.28 -34.35
CA THR A 303 54.10 2.97 -34.58
C THR A 303 53.86 4.49 -34.61
N SER A 304 54.51 5.23 -33.71
CA SER A 304 54.57 6.70 -33.73
C SER A 304 55.98 7.11 -34.17
N ASN A 305 56.07 7.65 -35.39
CA ASN A 305 57.25 8.31 -35.94
C ASN A 305 57.20 9.80 -35.53
N ASN A 306 58.24 10.28 -34.85
CA ASN A 306 58.51 11.71 -34.66
C ASN A 306 59.39 12.20 -35.82
N ASN A 307 58.86 13.13 -36.62
CA ASN A 307 59.66 13.96 -37.51
C ASN A 307 59.78 15.37 -36.92
N SER A 308 61.04 15.76 -36.73
CA SER A 308 61.54 17.10 -36.44
C SER A 308 61.55 17.99 -37.69
N THR A 309 61.06 19.23 -37.54
CA THR A 309 61.33 20.49 -38.29
C THR A 309 60.33 21.48 -37.69
N SER A 310 60.64 22.69 -37.24
CA SER A 310 61.75 23.63 -37.39
C SER A 310 61.64 24.66 -36.27
#